data_AF-A0A5D2ATJ5-F1
#
_entry.id   AF-A0A5D2ATJ5-F1
#
_cell.length_a   1.000
_cell.length_b   1.000
_cell.length_c   1.000
_cell.angle_alpha   90.00
_cell.angle_beta   90.00
_cell.angle_gamma   90.00
#
_symmetry.space_group_name_H-M   'P 1'
#
loop_
_entity.id
_entity.type
_entity.pdbx_description
1 polymer ?
#
loop_
_entity_poly.entity_id
_entity_poly.type
_entity_poly.pdbx_seq_one_letter_code
_entity_poly.pdbx_strand_id
1 'polypeptide(L)'
;MGLSKTPVALPTMISPLGKACARMDLTAVQDILLKTGYKEEEGADNELSFQEWTQQVRDMLNTKKFGDIAFRDKDFKIAIYYYSKLVAMMSVPSGTVFVRRVLSYLIIGQPELALRDAMQA
;
A
#
# COMPACT_ATOMS: atom_id res chain seq x y z
N MET A 1 -23.58 -25.70 60.73
CA MET A 1 -24.19 -25.32 59.44
C MET A 1 -23.06 -25.15 58.43
N GLY A 2 -22.92 -26.09 57.50
CA GLY A 2 -21.88 -26.08 56.46
C GLY A 2 -22.38 -25.35 55.21
N LEU A 3 -21.56 -24.44 54.68
CA LEU A 3 -21.79 -23.81 53.38
C LEU A 3 -20.92 -24.54 52.34
N SER A 4 -21.52 -25.46 51.59
CA SER A 4 -20.91 -26.06 50.41
C SER A 4 -20.88 -25.03 49.28
N LYS A 5 -19.68 -24.56 48.92
CA LYS A 5 -19.46 -23.78 47.70
C LYS A 5 -19.40 -24.74 46.50
N THR A 6 -20.50 -24.86 45.77
CA THR A 6 -20.52 -25.48 44.44
C THR A 6 -19.95 -24.50 43.42
N PRO A 7 -18.90 -24.85 42.64
CA PRO A 7 -18.46 -24.00 41.55
C PRO A 7 -19.43 -24.20 40.38
N VAL A 8 -20.18 -23.15 40.05
CA VAL A 8 -20.97 -23.10 38.81
C VAL A 8 -19.97 -22.99 37.66
N ALA A 9 -19.66 -24.10 37.01
CA ALA A 9 -18.86 -24.11 35.79
C ALA A 9 -19.70 -23.52 34.65
N LEU A 10 -19.38 -22.29 34.25
CA LEU A 10 -19.91 -21.72 33.01
C LEU A 10 -19.42 -22.59 31.84
N PRO A 11 -20.29 -23.03 30.91
CA PRO A 11 -19.85 -23.73 29.72
C PRO A 11 -18.98 -22.77 28.91
N THR A 12 -17.67 -22.98 28.93
CA THR A 12 -16.76 -22.24 28.06
C THR A 12 -17.13 -22.61 26.63
N MET A 13 -17.72 -21.69 25.88
CA MET A 13 -17.99 -21.88 24.47
C MET A 13 -16.68 -21.83 23.70
N ILE A 14 -16.00 -22.97 23.63
CA ILE A 14 -14.74 -23.10 22.94
C ILE A 14 -15.01 -23.13 21.42
N SER A 15 -14.32 -22.30 20.66
CA SER A 15 -14.43 -22.27 19.19
C SER A 15 -14.02 -23.62 18.58
N PRO A 16 -14.40 -23.93 17.32
CA PRO A 16 -13.95 -25.16 16.65
C PRO A 16 -12.42 -25.33 16.68
N LEU A 17 -11.67 -24.24 16.47
CA LEU A 17 -10.21 -24.22 16.61
C LEU A 17 -9.78 -24.48 18.05
N GLY A 18 -10.38 -23.80 19.02
CA GLY A 18 -10.05 -24.03 20.43
C GLY A 18 -10.37 -25.45 20.90
N LYS A 19 -11.41 -26.10 20.35
CA LYS A 19 -11.71 -27.52 20.60
C LYS A 19 -10.67 -28.45 20.00
N ALA A 20 -10.13 -28.12 18.82
CA ALA A 20 -9.04 -28.88 18.21
C ALA A 20 -7.73 -28.72 19.00
N CYS A 21 -7.40 -27.50 19.43
CA CYS A 21 -6.26 -27.23 20.31
C CYS A 21 -6.36 -27.97 21.65
N ALA A 22 -7.53 -27.97 22.28
CA ALA A 22 -7.75 -28.66 23.55
C ALA A 22 -7.61 -30.19 23.45
N ARG A 23 -7.84 -30.78 22.27
CA ARG A 23 -7.65 -32.22 22.01
C ARG A 23 -6.25 -32.56 21.52
N MET A 24 -5.38 -31.55 21.33
CA MET A 24 -4.09 -31.70 20.65
C MET A 24 -4.22 -32.34 19.26
N ASP A 25 -5.35 -32.13 18.58
CA ASP A 25 -5.60 -32.67 17.24
C ASP A 25 -4.98 -31.74 16.20
N LEU A 26 -3.69 -31.93 15.95
CA LEU A 26 -2.90 -31.10 15.04
C LEU A 26 -3.43 -31.15 13.60
N THR A 27 -4.02 -32.28 13.17
CA THR A 27 -4.61 -32.41 11.84
C THR A 27 -5.88 -31.58 11.71
N ALA A 28 -6.76 -31.60 12.72
CA ALA A 28 -7.94 -30.74 12.74
C ALA A 28 -7.57 -29.25 12.87
N VAL A 29 -6.53 -28.90 13.65
CA VAL A 29 -6.01 -27.54 13.72
C VAL A 29 -5.53 -27.08 12.33
N GLN A 30 -4.76 -27.92 11.63
CA GLN A 30 -4.26 -27.61 10.29
C GLN A 30 -5.40 -27.43 9.27
N ASP A 31 -6.38 -28.34 9.25
CA ASP A 31 -7.54 -28.25 8.33
C ASP A 31 -8.40 -27.00 8.59
N ILE A 32 -8.59 -26.63 9.86
CA ILE A 32 -9.30 -25.39 10.22
C ILE A 32 -8.52 -24.16 9.74
N LEU A 33 -7.20 -24.11 9.97
CA LEU A 33 -6.38 -22.98 9.53
C LEU A 33 -6.31 -22.88 8.00
N LEU A 34 -6.25 -24.00 7.28
CA LEU A 34 -6.31 -24.02 5.82
C LEU A 34 -7.65 -23.50 5.29
N LYS A 35 -8.76 -23.86 5.92
CA LYS A 35 -10.10 -23.41 5.50
C LYS A 35 -10.37 -21.95 5.85
N THR A 36 -9.79 -21.43 6.93
CA THR A 36 -9.98 -20.04 7.38
C THR A 36 -8.99 -19.08 6.71
N GLY A 37 -7.74 -19.49 6.48
CA GLY A 37 -6.69 -18.62 5.94
C GLY A 37 -6.70 -18.40 4.42
N TYR A 38 -7.42 -19.23 3.66
CA TYR A 38 -7.40 -19.19 2.19
C TYR A 38 -8.76 -18.98 1.51
N LYS A 39 -9.87 -19.01 2.26
CA LYS A 39 -11.23 -18.80 1.69
C LYS A 39 -11.62 -17.33 1.54
N GLU A 40 -10.98 -16.41 2.26
CA GLU A 40 -11.25 -14.98 2.13
C GLU A 40 -10.44 -14.33 1.00
N GLU A 41 -9.47 -15.04 0.41
CA GLU A 41 -8.63 -14.57 -0.71
C GLU A 41 -8.99 -15.21 -2.06
N GLU A 42 -10.24 -15.65 -2.23
CA GLU A 42 -10.67 -16.38 -3.41
C GLU A 42 -11.06 -15.42 -4.56
N GLY A 43 -10.03 -14.92 -5.26
CA GLY A 43 -10.07 -14.58 -6.69
C GLY A 43 -10.62 -13.19 -7.08
N ALA A 44 -11.80 -12.79 -6.60
CA ALA A 44 -12.45 -11.56 -7.11
C ALA A 44 -11.71 -10.27 -6.69
N ASP A 45 -11.33 -10.16 -5.41
CA ASP A 45 -10.56 -9.02 -4.90
C ASP A 45 -9.12 -9.01 -5.43
N ASN A 46 -8.56 -10.19 -5.73
CA ASN A 46 -7.21 -10.31 -6.30
C ASN A 46 -7.19 -9.91 -7.79
N GLU A 47 -8.23 -10.23 -8.56
CA GLU A 47 -8.34 -9.80 -9.95
C GLU A 47 -8.64 -8.29 -10.06
N LEU A 48 -9.53 -7.76 -9.20
CA LEU A 48 -9.77 -6.32 -9.08
C LEU A 48 -8.50 -5.56 -8.66
N SER A 49 -7.77 -6.05 -7.67
CA SER A 49 -6.52 -5.40 -7.22
C SER A 49 -5.41 -5.44 -8.28
N PHE A 50 -5.31 -6.50 -9.08
CA PHE A 50 -4.36 -6.53 -10.20
C PHE A 50 -4.74 -5.55 -11.31
N GLN A 51 -6.04 -5.41 -11.61
CA GLN A 51 -6.53 -4.43 -12.56
C GLN A 51 -6.25 -3.00 -12.06
N GLU A 52 -6.52 -2.72 -10.79
CA GLU A 52 -6.25 -1.44 -10.14
C GLU A 52 -4.75 -1.12 -10.13
N TRP A 53 -3.91 -2.09 -9.75
CA TRP A 53 -2.46 -1.96 -9.78
C TRP A 53 -1.96 -1.64 -11.20
N THR A 54 -2.48 -2.34 -12.22
CA THR A 54 -2.11 -2.09 -13.62
C THR A 54 -2.51 -0.68 -14.07
N GLN A 55 -3.68 -0.22 -13.63
CA GLN A 55 -4.15 1.14 -13.91
C GLN A 55 -3.27 2.19 -13.22
N GLN A 56 -2.92 1.97 -11.95
CA GLN A 56 -2.04 2.85 -11.20
C GLN A 56 -0.65 2.96 -11.86
N VAL A 57 -0.06 1.83 -12.26
CA VAL A 57 1.23 1.80 -12.97
C VAL A 57 1.15 2.56 -14.31
N ARG A 58 0.05 2.37 -15.05
CA ARG A 58 -0.19 3.06 -16.32
C ARG A 58 -0.30 4.58 -16.12
N ASP A 59 -1.04 5.02 -15.11
CA ASP A 59 -1.22 6.43 -14.81
C ASP A 59 0.09 7.09 -14.37
N MET A 60 0.92 6.35 -13.63
CA MET A 60 2.26 6.79 -13.25
C MET A 60 3.17 6.96 -14.47
N LEU A 61 3.18 5.99 -15.39
CA LEU A 61 3.98 6.05 -16.62
C LEU A 61 3.52 7.18 -17.55
N ASN A 62 2.21 7.38 -17.69
CA ASN A 62 1.64 8.46 -18.47
C ASN A 62 1.98 9.83 -17.87
N THR A 63 1.84 9.99 -16.54
CA THR A 63 2.20 11.23 -15.83
C THR A 63 3.67 11.58 -16.07
N LYS A 64 4.58 10.60 -15.95
CA LYS A 64 6.00 10.80 -16.29
C LYS A 64 6.19 11.23 -17.73
N LYS A 65 5.54 10.56 -18.68
CA LYS A 65 5.63 10.86 -20.11
C LYS A 65 5.21 12.30 -20.41
N PHE A 66 4.10 12.77 -19.85
CA PHE A 66 3.64 14.14 -20.04
C PHE A 66 4.59 15.18 -19.43
N GLY A 67 5.14 14.91 -18.24
CA GLY A 67 6.18 15.76 -17.65
C GLY A 67 7.43 15.84 -18.51
N ASP A 68 7.89 14.71 -19.07
CA ASP A 68 9.07 14.65 -19.93
C ASP A 68 8.88 15.36 -21.28
N ILE A 69 7.67 15.33 -21.84
CA ILE A 69 7.31 16.09 -23.04
C ILE A 69 7.34 17.59 -22.72
N ALA A 70 6.63 18.03 -21.68
CA ALA A 70 6.59 19.45 -21.29
C ALA A 70 7.99 20.00 -20.96
N PHE A 71 8.82 19.22 -20.28
CA PHE A 71 10.19 19.59 -19.98
C PHE A 71 11.03 19.79 -21.25
N ARG A 72 10.87 18.92 -22.25
CA ARG A 72 11.55 19.03 -23.55
C ARG A 72 11.08 20.24 -24.35
N ASP A 73 9.79 20.53 -24.28
CA ASP A 73 9.17 21.68 -24.94
C ASP A 73 9.44 23.00 -24.19
N LYS A 74 10.18 22.93 -23.07
CA LYS A 74 10.53 24.06 -22.18
C LYS A 74 9.30 24.73 -21.55
N ASP A 75 8.17 24.03 -21.49
CA ASP A 75 7.04 24.43 -20.65
C ASP A 75 7.28 23.95 -19.22
N PHE A 76 8.12 24.70 -18.51
CA PHE A 76 8.57 24.33 -17.18
C PHE A 76 7.45 24.35 -16.14
N LYS A 77 6.39 25.15 -16.33
CA LYS A 77 5.24 25.17 -15.42
C LYS A 77 4.47 23.86 -15.51
N ILE A 78 4.20 23.39 -16.73
CA ILE A 78 3.52 22.10 -16.94
C ILE A 78 4.44 20.92 -16.54
N ALA A 79 5.74 21.01 -16.80
CA ALA A 79 6.70 20.01 -16.35
C ALA A 79 6.68 19.85 -14.81
N ILE A 80 6.72 20.96 -14.06
CA ILE A 80 6.62 20.97 -12.60
C ILE A 80 5.32 20.33 -12.13
N TYR A 81 4.20 20.66 -12.75
CA TYR A 81 2.89 20.11 -12.40
C TYR A 81 2.90 18.57 -12.49
N TYR A 82 3.33 18.01 -13.63
CA TYR A 82 3.37 16.56 -13.82
C TYR A 82 4.41 15.87 -12.94
N TYR A 83 5.61 16.43 -12.78
CA TYR A 83 6.61 15.85 -11.90
C TYR A 83 6.19 15.89 -10.44
N SER A 84 5.48 16.92 -9.99
CA SER A 84 4.94 16.99 -8.64
C SER A 84 3.84 15.96 -8.39
N LYS A 85 2.95 15.78 -9.37
CA LYS A 85 1.96 14.71 -9.35
C LYS A 85 2.64 13.34 -9.26
N LEU A 86 3.69 13.13 -10.04
CA LEU A 86 4.45 11.88 -10.07
C LEU A 86 5.17 11.59 -8.75
N VAL A 87 5.79 12.60 -8.13
CA VAL A 87 6.44 12.48 -6.82
C VAL A 87 5.42 12.11 -5.73
N ALA A 88 4.21 12.67 -5.77
CA ALA A 88 3.14 12.31 -4.83
C ALA A 88 2.60 10.89 -5.03
N MET A 89 2.70 10.33 -6.26
CA MET A 89 2.24 8.97 -6.58
C MET A 89 3.27 7.89 -6.24
N MET A 90 4.56 8.23 -6.21
CA MET A 90 5.65 7.27 -6.01
C MET A 90 6.10 7.23 -4.56
N SER A 91 6.21 6.02 -3.98
CA SER A 91 6.84 5.84 -2.67
C SER A 91 8.32 6.24 -2.67
N VAL A 92 9.03 5.94 -3.77
CA VAL A 92 10.44 6.32 -3.97
C VAL A 92 10.60 6.86 -5.39
N PRO A 93 10.52 8.18 -5.58
CA PRO A 93 10.69 8.77 -6.90
C PRO A 93 12.14 8.63 -7.41
N SER A 94 12.31 8.48 -8.73
CA SER A 94 13.64 8.49 -9.32
C SER A 94 14.33 9.85 -9.17
N GLY A 95 15.61 9.88 -8.81
CA GLY A 95 16.41 11.11 -8.72
C GLY A 95 16.36 11.98 -9.99
N THR A 96 16.22 11.37 -11.17
CA THR A 96 16.05 12.10 -12.44
C THR A 96 14.79 12.97 -12.46
N VAL A 97 13.69 12.54 -11.82
CA VAL A 97 12.45 13.34 -11.72
C VAL A 97 12.71 14.58 -10.88
N PHE A 98 13.38 14.43 -9.73
CA PHE A 98 13.76 15.56 -8.89
C PHE A 98 14.68 16.53 -9.63
N VAL A 99 15.76 16.05 -10.26
CA VAL A 99 16.69 16.93 -11.00
C VAL A 99 15.98 17.75 -12.08
N ARG A 100 15.07 17.14 -12.85
CA ARG A 100 14.30 17.85 -13.88
C ARG A 100 13.33 18.86 -13.28
N ARG A 101 12.68 18.53 -12.16
CA ARG A 101 11.78 19.45 -11.46
C ARG A 101 12.53 20.60 -10.78
N VAL A 102 13.67 20.34 -10.14
CA VAL A 102 14.62 21.34 -9.60
C VAL A 102 15.03 22.33 -10.67
N LEU A 103 15.49 21.84 -11.82
CA LEU A 103 15.90 22.71 -12.92
C LEU A 103 14.73 23.55 -13.43
N SER A 104 13.54 22.96 -13.53
CA SER A 104 12.32 23.67 -13.93
C SER A 104 11.99 24.80 -12.95
N TYR A 105 12.06 24.55 -11.63
CA TYR A 105 11.85 25.56 -10.59
C TYR A 105 12.87 26.70 -10.69
N LEU A 106 14.15 26.39 -10.90
CA LEU A 106 15.19 27.40 -11.07
C LEU A 106 14.92 28.29 -12.28
N ILE A 107 14.53 27.71 -13.42
CA ILE A 107 14.26 28.47 -14.65
C ILE A 107 13.08 29.43 -14.48
N ILE A 108 12.04 29.04 -13.74
CA ILE A 108 10.89 29.91 -13.48
C ILE A 108 11.06 30.83 -12.27
N GLY A 109 12.27 30.90 -11.68
CA GLY A 109 12.61 31.81 -10.59
C GLY A 109 12.08 31.40 -9.22
N GLN A 110 11.99 30.10 -8.93
CA GLN A 110 11.51 29.54 -7.65
C GLN A 110 12.61 28.72 -6.93
N PRO A 111 13.73 29.34 -6.53
CA PRO A 111 14.90 28.62 -6.00
C PRO A 111 14.65 27.93 -4.64
N GLU A 112 13.73 28.41 -3.83
CA GLU A 112 13.41 27.80 -2.53
C GLU A 112 12.75 26.43 -2.70
N LEU A 113 11.91 26.27 -3.74
CA LEU A 113 11.29 24.98 -4.07
C LEU A 113 12.31 24.03 -4.69
N ALA A 114 13.23 24.56 -5.51
CA ALA A 114 14.35 23.78 -6.04
C ALA A 114 15.24 23.22 -4.91
N LEU A 115 15.55 24.02 -3.89
CA LEU A 115 16.33 23.57 -2.74
C LEU A 115 15.64 22.44 -1.97
N ARG A 116 14.32 22.54 -1.74
CA ARG A 116 13.54 21.50 -1.06
C ARG A 116 13.62 20.16 -1.79
N ASP A 117 13.48 20.18 -3.11
CA ASP A 117 13.61 18.98 -3.93
C ASP A 117 15.03 18.39 -3.88
N ALA A 118 16.06 19.23 -3.89
CA ALA A 118 17.46 18.78 -3.82
C ALA A 118 17.80 18.11 -2.47
N MET A 119 17.11 18.47 -1.39
CA MET A 119 17.27 17.83 -0.08
C MET A 119 16.55 16.49 0.04
N GLN A 120 15.60 16.19 -0.87
CA GLN A 120 14.80 14.97 -0.86
C GLN A 120 15.29 13.91 -1.86
N ALA A 121 16.13 14.30 -2.81
CA ALA A 121 16.71 13.43 -3.85
C ALA A 121 17.91 12.62 -3.32
#